data_AF-T1CUS4-F1
#
_entry.id   AF-T1CUS4-F1
#
_cell.length_a   1.000
_cell.length_b   1.000
_cell.length_c   1.000
_cell.angle_alpha   90.00
_cell.angle_beta   90.00
_cell.angle_gamma   90.00
#
_symmetry.space_group_name_H-M   'P 1'
#
loop_
_entity.id
_entity.type
_entity.pdbx_description
1 polymer ?
#
loop_
_entity_poly.entity_id
_entity_poly.type
_entity_poly.pdbx_seq_one_letter_code
_entity_poly.pdbx_strand_id
1 'polypeptide(L)'
;DAGDGTGRRPTCRRLFDVAAQESAATPCPEGIRARLDGLMTGEIQRIAERLAEKNGIWFDAEMDKLDRWAEDQRRSLKADLDDLDAKIRESKKEARTAPNLPTKLELQRQLRQLESKRDEVWRSYDQASRGVENKKDSLLDDISQRLHQKTERDELFLIRWELA
;
A
#
# COMPACT_ATOMS: atom_id res chain seq x y z
N ASP A 1 39.59 -20.96 6.27
CA ASP A 1 39.06 -20.68 4.93
C ASP A 1 37.55 -20.79 4.87
N ALA A 2 36.92 -19.61 4.85
CA ALA A 2 35.48 -19.41 4.80
C ALA A 2 35.00 -19.53 3.35
N GLY A 3 34.47 -20.70 3.01
CA GLY A 3 33.87 -20.95 1.69
C GLY A 3 32.43 -20.42 1.65
N ASP A 4 32.28 -19.28 1.00
CA ASP A 4 31.03 -18.66 0.57
C ASP A 4 30.06 -19.70 -0.04
N GLY A 5 28.91 -19.90 0.63
CA GLY A 5 27.90 -20.91 0.29
C GLY A 5 27.06 -20.57 -0.95
N THR A 6 27.33 -19.45 -1.62
CA THR A 6 26.60 -19.01 -2.81
C THR A 6 27.00 -19.74 -4.09
N GLY A 7 28.22 -20.30 -4.16
CA GLY A 7 28.76 -20.97 -5.36
C GLY A 7 28.22 -22.38 -5.67
N ARG A 8 27.51 -23.04 -4.74
CA ARG A 8 27.05 -24.43 -4.92
C ARG A 8 25.69 -24.61 -5.60
N ARG A 9 24.87 -23.54 -5.69
CA ARG A 9 23.47 -23.65 -6.15
C ARG A 9 23.33 -24.17 -7.61
N PRO A 10 24.16 -23.76 -8.59
CA PRO A 10 24.06 -24.29 -9.95
C PRO A 10 24.56 -25.75 -10.06
N THR A 11 25.57 -26.11 -9.28
CA THR A 11 26.24 -27.41 -9.34
C THR A 11 25.39 -28.54 -8.76
N CYS A 12 24.64 -28.28 -7.68
CA CYS A 12 23.76 -29.29 -7.09
C CYS A 12 22.56 -29.65 -7.98
N ARG A 13 22.10 -28.73 -8.84
CA ARG A 13 21.02 -29.03 -9.81
C ARG A 13 21.43 -30.10 -10.81
N ARG A 14 22.68 -30.04 -11.27
CA ARG A 14 23.24 -31.02 -12.22
C ARG A 14 23.33 -32.43 -11.67
N LEU A 15 23.28 -32.62 -10.33
CA LEU A 15 23.24 -33.95 -9.73
C LEU A 15 21.93 -34.69 -10.04
N PHE A 16 20.82 -33.95 -10.23
CA PHE A 16 19.53 -34.53 -10.62
C PHE A 16 19.46 -34.88 -12.11
N ASP A 17 20.38 -34.37 -12.93
CA ASP A 17 20.46 -34.66 -14.36
C ASP A 17 21.31 -35.91 -14.67
N VAL A 18 22.01 -36.46 -13.66
CA VAL A 18 22.89 -37.61 -13.81
C VAL A 18 22.16 -38.88 -13.36
N ALA A 19 22.34 -39.97 -14.11
CA ALA A 19 21.81 -41.27 -13.72
C ALA A 19 22.40 -41.68 -12.36
N ALA A 20 21.51 -41.96 -11.40
CA ALA A 20 21.87 -42.32 -10.03
C ALA A 20 21.34 -43.72 -9.70
N GLN A 21 22.00 -44.41 -8.77
CA GLN A 21 21.51 -45.66 -8.20
C GLN A 21 21.05 -45.41 -6.77
N GLU A 22 19.89 -45.95 -6.40
CA GLU A 22 19.38 -45.87 -5.04
C GLU A 22 20.18 -46.80 -4.12
N SER A 23 20.72 -46.23 -3.04
CA SER A 23 21.37 -46.96 -1.96
C SER A 23 20.45 -47.06 -0.74
N ALA A 24 20.74 -47.97 0.20
CA ALA A 24 19.98 -48.12 1.43
C ALA A 24 19.88 -46.80 2.23
N ALA A 25 18.72 -46.56 2.85
CA ALA A 25 18.48 -45.41 3.70
C ALA A 25 19.50 -45.34 4.84
N THR A 26 20.17 -44.19 4.98
CA THR A 26 21.16 -43.96 6.03
C THR A 26 20.73 -42.77 6.88
N PRO A 27 20.83 -42.84 8.22
CA PRO A 27 20.49 -41.71 9.08
C PRO A 27 21.38 -40.50 8.80
N CYS A 28 20.79 -39.30 8.84
CA CYS A 28 21.53 -38.06 8.70
C CYS A 28 22.25 -37.73 10.01
N PRO A 29 23.58 -37.49 10.00
CA PRO A 29 24.30 -37.02 11.18
C PRO A 29 23.74 -35.69 11.70
N GLU A 30 23.62 -35.58 13.02
CA GLU A 30 23.04 -34.40 13.69
C GLU A 30 23.76 -33.09 13.33
N GLY A 31 25.09 -33.12 13.22
CA GLY A 31 25.87 -31.93 12.83
C GLY A 31 25.57 -31.44 11.39
N ILE A 32 25.25 -32.35 10.47
CA ILE A 32 24.85 -31.99 9.10
C ILE A 32 23.43 -31.45 9.11
N ARG A 33 22.54 -32.10 9.87
CA ARG A 33 21.15 -31.67 10.07
C ARG A 33 21.08 -30.23 10.61
N ALA A 34 21.77 -29.94 11.70
CA ALA A 34 21.83 -28.62 12.31
C ALA A 34 22.37 -27.55 11.35
N ARG A 35 23.39 -27.90 10.54
CA ARG A 35 23.94 -27.00 9.52
C ARG A 35 22.94 -26.70 8.41
N LEU A 36 22.21 -27.71 7.93
CA LEU A 36 21.16 -27.52 6.91
C LEU A 36 20.02 -26.66 7.44
N ASP A 37 19.61 -26.87 8.70
CA ASP A 37 18.59 -26.05 9.33
C ASP A 37 19.05 -24.59 9.52
N GLY A 38 20.30 -24.36 9.91
CA GLY A 38 20.87 -23.01 9.96
C GLY A 38 20.89 -22.31 8.60
N LEU A 39 21.28 -23.01 7.54
CA LEU A 39 21.26 -22.47 6.17
C LEU A 39 19.83 -22.17 5.71
N MET A 40 18.88 -23.04 6.04
CA MET A 40 17.48 -22.85 5.65
C MET A 40 16.85 -21.66 6.37
N THR A 41 17.09 -21.54 7.69
CA THR A 41 16.65 -20.39 8.48
C THR A 41 17.22 -19.08 7.94
N GLY A 42 18.50 -19.08 7.55
CA GLY A 42 19.13 -17.92 6.91
C GLY A 42 18.50 -17.53 5.57
N GLU A 43 18.15 -18.51 4.73
CA GLU A 43 17.48 -18.22 3.45
C GLU A 43 16.04 -17.71 3.65
N ILE A 44 15.30 -18.28 4.61
CA ILE A 44 13.96 -17.81 4.99
C ILE A 44 14.03 -16.35 5.45
N GLN A 45 14.97 -16.03 6.34
CA GLN A 45 15.17 -14.67 6.82
C GLN A 45 15.49 -13.70 5.68
N ARG A 46 16.37 -14.09 4.76
CA ARG A 46 16.71 -13.29 3.57
C ARG A 46 15.51 -13.05 2.65
N ILE A 47 14.66 -14.05 2.48
CA ILE A 47 13.42 -13.92 1.69
C ILE A 47 12.45 -12.97 2.39
N ALA A 48 12.29 -13.09 3.71
CA ALA A 48 11.43 -12.24 4.52
C ALA A 48 11.88 -10.77 4.46
N GLU A 49 13.18 -10.50 4.60
CA GLU A 49 13.75 -9.15 4.47
C GLU A 49 13.49 -8.54 3.10
N ARG A 50 13.71 -9.32 2.03
CA ARG A 50 13.43 -8.87 0.66
C ARG A 50 11.94 -8.60 0.43
N LEU A 51 11.06 -9.37 1.06
CA LEU A 51 9.61 -9.15 0.96
C LEU A 51 9.21 -7.88 1.72
N ALA A 52 9.78 -7.66 2.91
CA ALA A 52 9.55 -6.45 3.70
C ALA A 52 10.00 -5.19 2.93
N GLU A 53 11.18 -5.21 2.30
CA GLU A 53 11.66 -4.10 1.48
C GLU A 53 10.72 -3.79 0.32
N LYS A 54 10.27 -4.81 -0.42
CA LYS A 54 9.30 -4.65 -1.51
C LYS A 54 7.96 -4.11 -1.02
N ASN A 55 7.48 -4.59 0.12
CA ASN A 55 6.25 -4.11 0.72
C ASN A 55 6.38 -2.64 1.14
N GLY A 56 7.52 -2.23 1.68
CA GLY A 56 7.82 -0.83 2.00
C GLY A 56 7.78 0.07 0.78
N ILE A 57 8.50 -0.28 -0.29
CA ILE A 57 8.51 0.49 -1.55
C ILE A 57 7.09 0.61 -2.13
N TRP A 58 6.33 -0.48 -2.10
CA TRP A 58 4.94 -0.47 -2.57
C TRP A 58 4.04 0.41 -1.70
N PHE A 59 4.21 0.33 -0.37
CA PHE A 59 3.46 1.16 0.58
C PHE A 59 3.70 2.65 0.34
N ASP A 60 4.96 3.05 0.28
CA ASP A 60 5.34 4.45 0.09
C ASP A 60 4.75 4.98 -1.23
N ALA A 61 4.84 4.19 -2.30
CA ALA A 61 4.25 4.55 -3.59
C ALA A 61 2.71 4.67 -3.55
N GLU A 62 2.04 3.82 -2.78
CA GLU A 62 0.58 3.86 -2.66
C GLU A 62 0.11 5.02 -1.75
N MET A 63 0.86 5.30 -0.67
CA MET A 63 0.67 6.47 0.19
C MET A 63 0.83 7.77 -0.60
N ASP A 64 1.91 7.89 -1.38
CA ASP A 64 2.16 9.05 -2.24
C ASP A 64 1.01 9.31 -3.23
N LYS A 65 0.42 8.25 -3.79
CA LYS A 65 -0.74 8.37 -4.69
C LYS A 65 -1.95 8.88 -3.93
N LEU A 66 -2.24 8.34 -2.75
CA LEU A 66 -3.36 8.78 -1.93
C LEU A 66 -3.21 10.25 -1.53
N ASP A 67 -2.00 10.69 -1.19
CA ASP A 67 -1.72 12.08 -0.84
C ASP A 67 -1.87 13.03 -2.02
N ARG A 68 -1.36 12.66 -3.20
CA ARG A 68 -1.55 13.46 -4.42
C ARG A 68 -3.02 13.55 -4.80
N TRP A 69 -3.74 12.44 -4.76
CA TRP A 69 -5.17 12.42 -5.04
C TRP A 69 -5.96 13.28 -4.05
N ALA A 70 -5.61 13.23 -2.76
CA ALA A 70 -6.22 14.07 -1.73
C ALA A 70 -5.95 15.57 -1.97
N GLU A 71 -4.72 15.92 -2.36
CA GLU A 71 -4.33 17.29 -2.67
C GLU A 71 -5.06 17.81 -3.92
N ASP A 72 -5.19 17.00 -4.97
CA ASP A 72 -5.94 17.36 -6.18
C ASP A 72 -7.43 17.59 -5.88
N GLN A 73 -8.05 16.70 -5.10
CA GLN A 73 -9.44 16.86 -4.65
C GLN A 73 -9.62 18.13 -3.80
N ARG A 74 -8.70 18.37 -2.85
CA ARG A 74 -8.70 19.57 -2.02
C ARG A 74 -8.59 20.85 -2.87
N ARG A 75 -7.72 20.86 -3.89
CA ARG A 75 -7.54 22.01 -4.77
C ARG A 75 -8.80 22.31 -5.58
N SER A 76 -9.41 21.29 -6.18
CA SER A 76 -10.65 21.45 -6.96
C SER A 76 -11.77 22.02 -6.09
N LEU A 77 -12.03 21.41 -4.93
CA LEU A 77 -13.13 21.81 -4.05
C LEU A 77 -12.87 23.17 -3.39
N LYS A 78 -11.61 23.50 -3.09
CA LYS A 78 -11.25 24.83 -2.59
C LYS A 78 -11.51 25.92 -3.63
N ALA A 79 -11.16 25.67 -4.90
CA ALA A 79 -11.46 26.62 -5.98
C ALA A 79 -12.98 26.84 -6.13
N ASP A 80 -13.77 25.77 -6.04
CA ASP A 80 -15.23 25.86 -6.08
C ASP A 80 -15.81 26.64 -4.89
N LEU A 81 -15.28 26.44 -3.68
CA LEU A 81 -15.67 27.21 -2.49
C LEU A 81 -15.32 28.70 -2.62
N ASP A 82 -14.11 29.00 -3.10
CA ASP A 82 -13.65 30.39 -3.27
C ASP A 82 -14.51 31.14 -4.31
N ASP A 83 -14.89 30.48 -5.41
CA ASP A 83 -15.80 31.03 -6.42
C ASP A 83 -17.22 31.26 -5.87
N LEU A 84 -17.76 30.30 -5.10
CA LEU A 84 -19.06 30.45 -4.45
C LEU A 84 -19.05 31.60 -3.43
N ASP A 85 -17.98 31.74 -2.64
CA ASP A 85 -17.84 32.84 -1.68
C ASP A 85 -17.73 34.21 -2.37
N ALA A 86 -17.04 34.28 -3.52
CA ALA A 86 -17.00 35.48 -4.34
C ALA A 86 -18.40 35.86 -4.86
N LYS A 87 -19.15 34.90 -5.42
CA LYS A 87 -20.54 35.11 -5.89
C LYS A 87 -21.48 35.52 -4.77
N ILE A 88 -21.35 34.93 -3.58
CA ILE A 88 -22.14 35.29 -2.40
C ILE A 88 -21.85 36.74 -1.98
N ARG A 89 -20.59 37.17 -1.98
CA ARG A 89 -20.21 38.56 -1.65
C ARG A 89 -20.76 39.56 -2.65
N GLU A 90 -20.67 39.24 -3.94
CA GLU A 90 -21.22 40.07 -5.02
C GLU A 90 -22.75 40.18 -4.92
N SER A 91 -23.45 39.05 -4.81
CA SER A 91 -24.91 39.03 -4.67
C SER A 91 -25.39 39.77 -3.40
N LYS A 92 -24.64 39.69 -2.28
CA LYS A 92 -24.91 40.51 -1.07
C LYS A 92 -24.79 42.00 -1.34
N LYS A 93 -23.81 42.43 -2.14
CA LYS A 93 -23.61 43.83 -2.51
C LYS A 93 -24.77 44.30 -3.40
N GLU A 94 -25.12 43.54 -4.42
CA GLU A 94 -26.24 43.83 -5.31
C GLU A 94 -27.58 43.92 -4.56
N ALA A 95 -27.83 42.99 -3.63
CA ALA A 95 -29.04 42.98 -2.82
C ALA A 95 -29.17 44.22 -1.92
N ARG A 96 -28.04 44.81 -1.50
CA ARG A 96 -28.00 46.06 -0.73
C ARG A 96 -28.29 47.28 -1.61
N THR A 97 -27.84 47.28 -2.86
CA THR A 97 -28.03 48.39 -3.82
C THR A 97 -29.27 48.25 -4.70
N ALA A 98 -30.11 47.23 -4.47
CA ALA A 98 -31.27 46.93 -5.30
C ALA A 98 -32.28 48.09 -5.34
N PRO A 99 -32.76 48.49 -6.53
CA PRO A 99 -33.60 49.69 -6.70
C PRO A 99 -35.07 49.48 -6.27
N ASN A 100 -35.55 48.25 -6.18
CA ASN A 100 -36.93 47.95 -5.81
C ASN A 100 -37.08 46.60 -5.07
N LEU A 101 -38.22 46.41 -4.40
CA LEU A 101 -38.51 45.24 -3.58
C LEU A 101 -38.52 43.91 -4.39
N PRO A 102 -39.13 43.83 -5.58
CA PRO A 102 -39.04 42.62 -6.42
C PRO A 102 -37.61 42.18 -6.72
N THR A 103 -36.75 43.11 -7.16
CA THR A 103 -35.33 42.82 -7.44
C THR A 103 -34.59 42.37 -6.17
N LYS A 104 -34.87 42.99 -5.03
CA LYS A 104 -34.28 42.58 -3.74
C LYS A 104 -34.69 41.18 -3.32
N LEU A 105 -35.95 40.78 -3.54
CA LEU A 105 -36.44 39.43 -3.24
C LEU A 105 -35.78 38.37 -4.13
N GLU A 106 -35.59 38.66 -5.42
CA GLU A 106 -34.93 37.74 -6.34
C GLU A 106 -33.45 37.54 -5.97
N LEU A 107 -32.73 38.62 -5.66
CA LEU A 107 -31.35 38.53 -5.19
C LEU A 107 -31.22 37.75 -3.86
N GLN A 108 -32.19 37.91 -2.94
CA GLN A 108 -32.24 37.12 -1.71
C GLN A 108 -32.48 35.62 -1.96
N ARG A 109 -33.28 35.26 -2.98
CA ARG A 109 -33.47 33.86 -3.38
C ARG A 109 -32.19 33.28 -3.98
N GLN A 110 -31.54 34.01 -4.87
CA GLN A 110 -30.25 33.62 -5.46
C GLN A 110 -29.19 33.44 -4.37
N LEU A 111 -29.14 34.34 -3.39
CA LEU A 111 -28.22 34.24 -2.26
C LEU A 111 -28.42 32.94 -1.46
N ARG A 112 -29.66 32.57 -1.15
CA ARG A 112 -29.97 31.30 -0.46
C ARG A 112 -29.55 30.08 -1.28
N GLN A 113 -29.72 30.12 -2.61
CA GLN A 113 -29.28 29.04 -3.48
C GLN A 113 -27.75 28.91 -3.49
N LEU A 114 -27.02 30.02 -3.53
CA LEU A 114 -25.56 30.01 -3.47
C LEU A 114 -25.06 29.50 -2.12
N GLU A 115 -25.67 29.92 -1.01
CA GLU A 115 -25.35 29.44 0.34
C GLU A 115 -25.61 27.92 0.47
N SER A 116 -26.73 27.43 -0.05
CA SER A 116 -27.01 25.99 -0.09
C SER A 116 -26.00 25.20 -0.91
N LYS A 117 -25.54 25.74 -2.04
CA LYS A 117 -24.49 25.11 -2.88
C LYS A 117 -23.16 25.06 -2.15
N ARG A 118 -22.77 26.14 -1.46
CA ARG A 118 -21.54 26.18 -0.67
C ARG A 118 -21.56 25.12 0.43
N ASP A 119 -22.68 24.99 1.14
CA ASP A 119 -22.82 23.98 2.19
C ASP A 119 -22.73 22.55 1.62
N GLU A 120 -23.23 22.30 0.40
CA GLU A 120 -23.09 21.01 -0.30
C GLU A 120 -21.62 20.71 -0.64
N VAL A 121 -20.91 21.67 -1.24
CA VAL A 121 -19.48 21.52 -1.57
C VAL A 121 -18.66 21.28 -0.30
N TRP A 122 -18.99 21.95 0.81
CA TRP A 122 -18.31 21.74 2.08
C TRP A 122 -18.55 20.32 2.65
N ARG A 123 -19.77 19.79 2.54
CA ARG A 123 -20.05 18.39 2.93
C ARG A 123 -19.28 17.40 2.05
N SER A 124 -19.22 17.65 0.75
CA SER A 124 -18.44 16.83 -0.18
C SER A 124 -16.95 16.84 0.18
N TYR A 125 -16.41 18.01 0.56
CA TYR A 125 -15.04 18.14 1.06
C TYR A 125 -14.78 17.31 2.31
N ASP A 126 -15.64 17.41 3.33
CA ASP A 126 -15.50 16.61 4.57
C ASP A 126 -15.56 15.11 4.27
N GLN A 127 -16.50 14.69 3.42
CA GLN A 127 -16.66 13.30 3.02
C GLN A 127 -15.44 12.78 2.24
N ALA A 128 -14.92 13.56 1.29
CA ALA A 128 -13.72 13.20 0.53
C ALA A 128 -12.50 13.08 1.44
N SER A 129 -12.31 14.01 2.38
CA SER A 129 -11.22 13.98 3.34
C SER A 129 -11.25 12.72 4.21
N ARG A 130 -12.44 12.36 4.73
CA ARG A 130 -12.62 11.11 5.49
C ARG A 130 -12.38 9.87 4.62
N GLY A 131 -12.80 9.92 3.36
CA GLY A 131 -12.58 8.82 2.41
C GLY A 131 -11.09 8.56 2.13
N VAL A 132 -10.26 9.61 2.10
CA VAL A 132 -8.80 9.48 2.01
C VAL A 132 -8.25 8.83 3.28
N GLU A 133 -8.66 9.30 4.46
CA GLU A 133 -8.15 8.79 5.74
C GLU A 133 -8.47 7.30 5.91
N ASN A 134 -9.73 6.92 5.65
CA ASN A 134 -10.15 5.52 5.71
C ASN A 134 -9.35 4.61 4.77
N LYS A 135 -8.94 5.12 3.59
CA LYS A 135 -8.10 4.37 2.65
C LYS A 135 -6.67 4.21 3.18
N LYS A 136 -6.12 5.23 3.85
CA LYS A 136 -4.80 5.14 4.49
C LYS A 136 -4.80 4.11 5.61
N ASP A 137 -5.83 4.13 6.45
CA ASP A 137 -5.99 3.13 7.52
C ASP A 137 -6.11 1.72 6.95
N SER A 138 -6.93 1.54 5.90
CA SER A 138 -7.07 0.23 5.24
C SER A 138 -5.75 -0.27 4.63
N LEU A 139 -4.95 0.64 4.07
CA LEU A 139 -3.63 0.31 3.51
C LEU A 139 -2.65 -0.15 4.61
N LEU A 140 -2.69 0.49 5.79
CA LEU A 140 -1.89 0.10 6.95
C LEU A 140 -2.27 -1.29 7.46
N ASP A 141 -3.57 -1.57 7.54
CA ASP A 141 -4.09 -2.88 7.96
C ASP A 141 -3.67 -3.97 6.98
N ASP A 142 -3.80 -3.73 5.67
CA ASP A 142 -3.41 -4.66 4.61
C ASP A 142 -1.92 -5.04 4.69
N ILE A 143 -1.04 -4.06 4.92
CA ILE A 143 0.41 -4.32 5.03
C ILE A 143 0.74 -5.01 6.34
N SER A 144 0.09 -4.62 7.43
CA SER A 144 0.23 -5.30 8.71
C SER A 144 -0.12 -6.77 8.57
N GLN A 145 -1.22 -7.09 7.86
CA GLN A 145 -1.63 -8.46 7.60
C GLN A 145 -0.64 -9.21 6.69
N ARG A 146 -0.11 -8.57 5.64
CA ARG A 146 0.89 -9.18 4.75
C ARG A 146 2.20 -9.47 5.46
N LEU A 147 2.64 -8.61 6.38
CA LEU A 147 3.83 -8.84 7.21
C LEU A 147 3.61 -9.97 8.22
N HIS A 148 2.39 -10.16 8.71
CA HIS A 148 2.02 -11.24 9.63
C HIS A 148 1.71 -12.58 8.93
N GLN A 149 1.73 -12.66 7.59
CA GLN A 149 1.53 -13.93 6.91
C GLN A 149 2.56 -14.96 7.40
N LYS A 150 2.05 -16.07 7.96
CA LYS A 150 2.85 -17.16 8.50
C LYS A 150 3.70 -17.76 7.40
N THR A 151 5.01 -17.76 7.58
CA THR A 151 5.93 -18.54 6.77
C THR A 151 5.98 -19.94 7.35
N GLU A 152 5.49 -20.92 6.60
CA GLU A 152 5.56 -22.34 6.96
C GLU A 152 6.64 -23.04 6.14
N ARG A 153 7.30 -24.03 6.75
CA ARG A 153 8.34 -24.84 6.11
C ARG A 153 8.01 -26.30 6.37
N ASP A 154 7.83 -27.04 5.28
CA ASP A 154 7.72 -28.49 5.31
C ASP A 154 8.96 -29.13 4.70
N GLU A 155 9.54 -30.09 5.41
CA GLU A 155 10.58 -30.94 4.84
C GLU A 155 9.94 -32.03 3.99
N LEU A 156 10.21 -32.00 2.69
CA LEU A 156 9.71 -33.02 1.76
C LEU A 156 10.61 -34.26 1.73
N PHE A 157 11.92 -34.06 1.61
CA PHE A 157 12.91 -35.13 1.61
C PHE A 157 14.31 -34.59 1.90
N LEU A 158 15.19 -35.50 2.35
CA LEU A 158 16.62 -35.25 2.51
C LEU A 158 17.40 -36.34 1.76
N ILE A 159 18.22 -35.94 0.80
CA ILE A 159 19.00 -36.86 -0.04
C ILE A 159 20.50 -36.64 0.21
N ARG A 160 21.23 -37.74 0.40
CA ARG A 160 22.69 -37.75 0.41
C ARG A 160 23.20 -38.27 -0.93
N TRP A 161 24.09 -37.52 -1.56
CA TRP A 161 24.75 -37.91 -2.79
C TRP A 161 26.17 -38.37 -2.50
N GLU A 162 26.58 -39.42 -3.21
CA GLU A 162 27.96 -39.89 -3.27
C GLU A 162 28.35 -39.94 -4.75
N LEU A 163 29.47 -39.30 -5.09
CA LEU A 163 30.03 -39.33 -6.44
C LEU A 163 31.17 -40.35 -6.43
N ALA A 164 31.11 -41.31 -7.35
CA ALA A 164 32.21 -42.24 -7.62
C ALA A 164 33.31 -41.57 -8.45
#